data_AF-A0A2E9LZP1-F1
#
_entry.id   AF-A0A2E9LZP1-F1
#
_cell.length_a   1.000
_cell.length_b   1.000
_cell.length_c   1.000
_cell.angle_alpha   90.00
_cell.angle_beta   90.00
_cell.angle_gamma   90.00
#
_symmetry.space_group_name_H-M   'P 1'
#
loop_
_entity.id
_entity.type
_entity.pdbx_description
1 polymer ?
#
loop_
_entity_poly.entity_id
_entity_poly.type
_entity_poly.pdbx_seq_one_letter_code
_entity_poly.pdbx_strand_id
1 'polypeptide(L)'
;MAERILRVKFNPGVPLDKRFGVVTEFLRKEIEDGLRDEYVRRKAVEIVNRAGVAGHDELGEIRAITKWVQNNAVYRKDPIHVEYYHSARRLIKDIESGRSAADCDDFVILGASLLGAIGYETGALIVDSNGDGTFNHVMLVVRTHAATREFGRKWIPCELIFPTFELGESVKVTKVIPLIADPNTKRLPVMMQKVAGLAGFGGSGRAFDKVPIVRMVRGLRRR
;
A
#
# COMPACT_ATOMS: atom_id res chain seq x y z
N MET A 1 10.11 9.92 9.97
CA MET A 1 10.78 10.18 8.68
C MET A 1 10.35 11.51 8.09
N ALA A 2 11.02 11.98 7.04
CA ALA A 2 10.70 13.25 6.39
C ALA A 2 9.37 13.17 5.61
N GLU A 3 8.61 14.27 5.61
CA GLU A 3 7.46 14.45 4.73
C GLU A 3 7.97 14.58 3.30
N ARG A 4 7.52 13.70 2.41
CA ARG A 4 7.99 13.69 1.03
C ARG A 4 6.85 13.49 0.04
N ILE A 5 7.00 14.14 -1.10
CA ILE A 5 6.27 13.85 -2.33
C ILE A 5 7.32 13.41 -3.32
N LEU A 6 7.22 12.18 -3.80
CA LEU A 6 7.98 11.75 -4.95
C LEU A 6 7.12 11.99 -6.20
N ARG A 7 7.71 12.66 -7.19
CA ARG A 7 7.07 12.89 -8.49
C ARG A 7 7.84 12.13 -9.55
N VAL A 8 7.18 11.19 -10.23
CA VAL A 8 7.77 10.41 -11.32
C VAL A 8 7.11 10.84 -12.63
N LYS A 9 7.93 11.25 -13.60
CA LYS A 9 7.48 11.58 -14.95
C LYS A 9 8.01 10.53 -15.92
N PHE A 10 7.11 9.85 -16.62
CA PHE A 10 7.50 8.92 -17.67
C PHE A 10 7.57 9.62 -19.02
N ASN A 11 8.66 9.40 -19.75
CA ASN A 11 8.76 9.87 -21.13
C ASN A 11 7.71 9.16 -22.01
N PRO A 12 7.22 9.82 -23.08
CA PRO A 12 6.41 9.17 -24.10
C PRO A 12 7.12 7.89 -24.61
N GLY A 13 6.35 6.81 -24.79
CA GLY A 13 6.88 5.54 -25.31
C GLY A 13 7.58 4.62 -24.31
N VAL A 14 7.76 5.02 -23.04
CA VAL A 14 8.24 4.07 -22.00
C VAL A 14 7.24 2.90 -21.88
N PRO A 15 7.67 1.63 -22.07
CA PRO A 15 6.80 0.46 -21.99
C PRO A 15 6.07 0.34 -20.65
N LEU A 16 4.81 -0.13 -20.67
CA LEU A 16 3.95 -0.22 -19.49
C LEU A 16 4.56 -1.09 -18.38
N ASP A 17 5.20 -2.21 -18.74
CA ASP A 17 5.89 -3.12 -17.82
C ASP A 17 7.06 -2.44 -17.08
N LYS A 18 7.79 -1.55 -17.74
CA LYS A 18 8.87 -0.78 -17.09
C LYS A 18 8.33 0.28 -16.16
N ARG A 19 7.24 0.97 -16.53
CA ARG A 19 6.55 1.91 -15.64
C ARG A 19 6.06 1.19 -14.39
N PHE A 20 5.46 0.02 -14.59
CA PHE A 20 4.98 -0.85 -13.53
C PHE A 20 6.08 -1.28 -12.55
N GLY A 21 7.24 -1.73 -13.05
CA GLY A 21 8.37 -2.07 -12.17
C GLY A 21 8.81 -0.90 -11.29
N VAL A 22 8.77 0.32 -11.82
CA VAL A 22 9.08 1.54 -11.06
C VAL A 22 8.01 1.85 -10.01
N VAL A 23 6.73 1.79 -10.39
CA VAL A 23 5.57 2.00 -9.51
C VAL A 23 5.65 1.06 -8.30
N THR A 24 5.78 -0.24 -8.56
CA THR A 24 5.80 -1.27 -7.50
C THR A 24 6.94 -1.09 -6.51
N GLU A 25 8.12 -0.69 -6.99
CA GLU A 25 9.29 -0.47 -6.15
C GLU A 25 9.14 0.81 -5.32
N PHE A 26 8.47 1.86 -5.82
CA PHE A 26 8.17 3.04 -5.00
C PHE A 26 7.06 2.78 -3.99
N LEU A 27 5.98 2.12 -4.39
CA LEU A 27 4.90 1.73 -3.50
C LEU A 27 5.43 0.92 -2.31
N ARG A 28 6.24 -0.10 -2.58
CA ARG A 28 6.88 -0.92 -1.53
C ARG A 28 7.73 -0.07 -0.59
N LYS A 29 8.53 0.87 -1.10
CA LYS A 29 9.37 1.76 -0.27
C LYS A 29 8.55 2.67 0.62
N GLU A 30 7.53 3.33 0.08
CA GLU A 30 6.69 4.25 0.85
C GLU A 30 5.95 3.50 1.96
N ILE A 31 5.46 2.29 1.66
CA ILE A 31 4.85 1.41 2.66
C ILE A 31 5.89 1.07 3.74
N GLU A 32 7.02 0.45 3.39
CA GLU A 32 8.07 0.08 4.35
C GLU A 32 8.53 1.25 5.23
N ASP A 33 8.58 2.45 4.65
CA ASP A 33 8.93 3.65 5.37
C ASP A 33 7.82 4.05 6.37
N GLY A 34 6.55 3.98 5.97
CA GLY A 34 5.41 4.25 6.84
C GLY A 34 5.29 3.26 8.00
N LEU A 35 5.61 1.97 7.80
CA LEU A 35 5.61 0.95 8.88
C LEU A 35 6.53 1.31 10.05
N ARG A 36 7.62 2.04 9.78
CA ARG A 36 8.63 2.41 10.79
C ARG A 36 8.43 3.80 11.38
N ASP A 37 7.39 4.51 10.93
CA ASP A 37 7.19 5.90 11.30
C ASP A 37 6.34 6.00 12.57
N GLU A 38 6.94 6.51 13.66
CA GLU A 38 6.27 6.68 14.95
C GLU A 38 5.00 7.52 14.88
N TYR A 39 4.94 8.53 14.00
CA TYR A 39 3.75 9.36 13.85
C TYR A 39 2.61 8.58 13.18
N VAL A 40 2.95 7.74 12.20
CA VAL A 40 2.00 6.79 11.58
C VAL A 40 1.49 5.79 12.63
N ARG A 41 2.40 5.20 13.42
CA ARG A 41 2.02 4.29 14.52
C ARG A 41 1.08 4.96 15.52
N ARG A 42 1.39 6.18 15.96
CA ARG A 42 0.55 6.93 16.91
C ARG A 42 -0.84 7.20 16.34
N LYS A 43 -0.92 7.55 15.05
CA LYS A 43 -2.21 7.73 14.36
C LYS A 43 -3.01 6.42 14.30
N ALA A 44 -2.37 5.30 13.96
CA ALA A 44 -3.04 3.99 13.93
C ALA A 44 -3.62 3.60 15.30
N VAL A 45 -2.84 3.77 16.37
CA VAL A 45 -3.30 3.52 17.76
C VAL A 45 -4.47 4.46 18.11
N GLU A 46 -4.40 5.73 17.73
CA GLU A 46 -5.49 6.68 17.95
C GLU A 46 -6.78 6.23 17.25
N ILE A 47 -6.70 5.79 15.99
CA ILE A 47 -7.86 5.31 15.22
C ILE A 47 -8.52 4.12 15.91
N VAL A 48 -7.72 3.12 16.29
CA VAL A 48 -8.20 1.90 16.97
C VAL A 48 -8.86 2.23 18.31
N ASN A 49 -8.22 3.08 19.12
CA ASN A 49 -8.75 3.50 20.41
C ASN A 49 -10.07 4.28 20.27
N ARG A 50 -10.15 5.22 19.33
CA ARG A 50 -11.38 6.00 19.07
C ARG A 50 -12.53 5.11 18.58
N ALA A 51 -12.22 4.04 17.85
CA ALA A 51 -13.21 3.06 17.42
C ALA A 51 -13.69 2.13 18.54
N GLY A 52 -13.08 2.20 19.74
CA GLY A 52 -13.46 1.37 20.88
C GLY A 52 -13.14 -0.12 20.68
N VAL A 53 -12.18 -0.43 19.82
CA VAL A 53 -11.79 -1.82 19.52
C VAL A 53 -11.09 -2.41 20.73
N ALA A 54 -11.53 -3.60 21.14
CA ALA A 54 -10.91 -4.31 22.25
C ALA A 54 -9.50 -4.79 21.89
N GLY A 55 -8.59 -4.81 22.86
CA GLY A 55 -7.27 -5.40 22.66
C GLY A 55 -7.38 -6.85 22.19
N HIS A 56 -6.56 -7.23 21.21
CA HIS A 56 -6.54 -8.54 20.53
C HIS A 56 -7.72 -8.82 19.57
N ASP A 57 -8.61 -7.85 19.32
CA ASP A 57 -9.58 -7.96 18.23
C ASP A 57 -8.95 -7.55 16.89
N GLU A 58 -8.20 -8.48 16.28
CA GLU A 58 -7.46 -8.19 15.06
C GLU A 58 -8.35 -7.73 13.89
N LEU A 59 -9.55 -8.32 13.76
CA LEU A 59 -10.49 -7.92 12.71
C LEU A 59 -11.12 -6.57 13.01
N GLY A 60 -11.41 -6.26 14.27
CA GLY A 60 -11.84 -4.94 14.70
C GLY A 60 -10.81 -3.86 14.36
N GLU A 61 -9.52 -4.12 14.62
CA GLU A 61 -8.42 -3.20 14.31
C GLU A 61 -8.31 -2.94 12.79
N ILE A 62 -8.34 -4.01 12.00
CA ILE A 62 -8.31 -3.94 10.53
C ILE A 62 -9.50 -3.14 10.00
N ARG A 63 -10.73 -3.42 10.48
CA ARG A 63 -11.94 -2.70 10.07
C ARG A 63 -11.89 -1.23 10.46
N ALA A 64 -11.44 -0.91 11.67
CA ALA A 64 -11.33 0.47 12.14
C ALA A 64 -10.39 1.30 11.27
N ILE A 65 -9.19 0.78 10.95
CA ILE A 65 -8.24 1.48 10.07
C ILE A 65 -8.76 1.57 8.64
N THR A 66 -9.30 0.48 8.09
CA THR A 66 -9.90 0.46 6.75
C THR A 66 -10.97 1.54 6.64
N LYS A 67 -11.88 1.60 7.61
CA LYS A 67 -12.98 2.56 7.59
C LYS A 67 -12.51 4.00 7.81
N TRP A 68 -11.50 4.20 8.65
CA TRP A 68 -10.90 5.52 8.82
C TRP A 68 -10.29 6.02 7.50
N VAL A 69 -9.52 5.19 6.79
CA VAL A 69 -8.96 5.58 5.48
C VAL A 69 -10.07 5.90 4.49
N GLN A 70 -11.05 5.00 4.32
CA GLN A 70 -12.21 5.19 3.43
C GLN A 70 -12.98 6.50 3.70
N ASN A 71 -13.12 6.89 4.98
CA ASN A 71 -13.92 8.04 5.37
C ASN A 71 -13.15 9.37 5.36
N ASN A 72 -11.82 9.33 5.44
CA ASN A 72 -11.01 10.55 5.65
C ASN A 72 -10.09 10.89 4.48
N ALA A 73 -9.62 9.89 3.71
CA ALA A 73 -8.85 10.13 2.52
C ALA A 73 -9.78 10.48 1.34
N VAL A 74 -9.41 11.50 0.58
CA VAL A 74 -10.18 11.98 -0.58
C VAL A 74 -9.49 11.60 -1.87
N TYR A 75 -10.17 10.79 -2.69
CA TYR A 75 -9.63 10.33 -3.97
C TYR A 75 -9.51 11.47 -5.00
N ARG A 76 -8.33 11.62 -5.59
CA ARG A 76 -8.02 12.55 -6.68
C ARG A 76 -7.09 11.87 -7.67
N LYS A 77 -7.34 12.08 -8.96
CA LYS A 77 -6.48 11.54 -10.02
C LYS A 77 -5.21 12.37 -10.16
N ASP A 78 -4.13 11.69 -10.50
CA ASP A 78 -2.90 12.35 -10.89
C ASP A 78 -3.00 13.03 -12.26
N PRO A 79 -2.16 14.06 -12.51
CA PRO A 79 -2.01 14.64 -13.83
C PRO A 79 -1.55 13.62 -14.86
N ILE A 80 -1.95 13.83 -16.11
CA ILE A 80 -1.62 12.93 -17.22
C ILE A 80 -0.09 12.75 -17.33
N HIS A 81 0.35 11.48 -17.33
CA HIS A 81 1.76 11.05 -17.43
C HIS A 81 2.67 11.42 -16.25
N VAL A 82 2.08 11.78 -15.11
CA VAL A 82 2.79 12.03 -13.85
C VAL A 82 2.21 11.08 -12.81
N GLU A 83 3.07 10.44 -12.04
CA GLU A 83 2.68 9.70 -10.83
C GLU A 83 3.22 10.44 -9.61
N TYR A 84 2.39 10.62 -8.59
CA TYR A 84 2.77 11.11 -7.27
C TYR A 84 2.74 9.97 -6.26
N TYR A 85 3.75 9.93 -5.39
CA TYR A 85 3.77 9.06 -4.22
C TYR A 85 3.98 9.91 -2.98
N HIS A 86 2.98 9.90 -2.09
CA HIS A 86 3.03 10.61 -0.83
C HIS A 86 3.37 9.65 0.30
N SER A 87 4.28 10.06 1.20
CA SER A 87 4.53 9.26 2.39
C SER A 87 3.30 9.21 3.29
N ALA A 88 3.09 8.11 4.01
CA ALA A 88 1.94 7.96 4.91
C ALA A 88 1.84 9.09 5.94
N ARG A 89 2.97 9.55 6.50
CA ARG A 89 3.02 10.72 7.39
C ARG A 89 2.45 11.98 6.73
N ARG A 90 2.79 12.23 5.46
CA ARG A 90 2.28 13.38 4.72
C ARG A 90 0.78 13.26 4.46
N LEU A 91 0.32 12.07 4.05
CA LEU A 91 -1.10 11.80 3.82
C LEU A 91 -1.95 12.03 5.07
N ILE A 92 -1.48 11.55 6.24
CA ILE A 92 -2.15 11.80 7.52
C ILE A 92 -2.27 13.31 7.79
N LYS A 93 -1.20 14.08 7.59
CA LYS A 93 -1.23 15.54 7.81
C LYS A 93 -2.14 16.28 6.83
N ASP A 94 -2.19 15.84 5.58
CA ASP A 94 -3.09 16.43 4.58
C ASP A 94 -4.55 16.14 4.94
N ILE A 95 -4.87 14.94 5.44
CA ILE A 95 -6.18 14.60 6.01
C ILE A 95 -6.51 15.52 7.20
N GLU A 96 -5.62 15.61 8.19
CA GLU A 96 -5.84 16.42 9.40
C GLU A 96 -6.01 17.92 9.11
N SER A 97 -5.39 18.42 8.03
CA SER A 97 -5.50 19.81 7.61
C SER A 97 -6.62 20.07 6.58
N GLY A 98 -7.44 19.07 6.26
CA GLY A 98 -8.54 19.21 5.29
C GLY A 98 -8.09 19.38 3.83
N ARG A 99 -6.85 18.99 3.51
CA ARG A 99 -6.22 19.11 2.19
C ARG A 99 -5.96 17.76 1.51
N SER A 100 -6.67 16.71 1.95
CA SER A 100 -6.48 15.37 1.38
C SER A 100 -6.71 15.38 -0.13
N ALA A 101 -5.75 14.82 -0.85
CA ALA A 101 -5.82 14.51 -2.27
C ALA A 101 -4.89 13.33 -2.53
N ALA A 102 -5.47 12.13 -2.62
CA ALA A 102 -4.74 10.88 -2.73
C ALA A 102 -5.26 10.08 -3.92
N ASP A 103 -4.38 9.39 -4.64
CA ASP A 103 -4.74 8.51 -5.75
C ASP A 103 -4.89 7.04 -5.28
N CYS A 104 -4.89 6.05 -6.18
CA CYS A 104 -5.01 4.65 -5.74
C CYS A 104 -3.77 4.15 -4.98
N ASP A 105 -2.57 4.58 -5.38
CA ASP A 105 -1.33 4.16 -4.75
C ASP A 105 -1.22 4.76 -3.34
N ASP A 106 -1.55 6.04 -3.17
CA ASP A 106 -1.54 6.74 -1.89
C ASP A 106 -2.49 6.12 -0.85
N PHE A 107 -3.68 5.69 -1.25
CA PHE A 107 -4.60 4.99 -0.34
C PHE A 107 -3.96 3.71 0.21
N VAL A 108 -3.29 2.94 -0.65
CA VAL A 108 -2.62 1.70 -0.25
C VAL A 108 -1.39 1.99 0.61
N ILE A 109 -0.60 3.02 0.29
CA ILE A 109 0.51 3.48 1.13
C ILE A 109 -0.01 3.80 2.54
N LEU A 110 -1.06 4.60 2.64
CA LEU A 110 -1.63 5.02 3.92
C LEU A 110 -2.16 3.83 4.72
N GLY A 111 -3.03 3.01 4.12
CA GLY A 111 -3.65 1.87 4.80
C GLY A 111 -2.64 0.81 5.23
N ALA A 112 -1.73 0.42 4.32
CA ALA A 112 -0.69 -0.57 4.62
C ALA A 112 0.28 -0.08 5.70
N SER A 113 0.60 1.22 5.68
CA SER A 113 1.48 1.83 6.68
C SER A 113 0.84 1.91 8.06
N LEU A 114 -0.44 2.31 8.15
CA LEU A 114 -1.15 2.37 9.43
C LEU A 114 -1.26 0.99 10.09
N LEU A 115 -1.66 -0.02 9.32
CA LEU A 115 -1.77 -1.40 9.82
C LEU A 115 -0.40 -2.00 10.13
N GLY A 116 0.57 -1.86 9.23
CA GLY A 116 1.89 -2.44 9.45
C GLY A 116 2.64 -1.75 10.61
N ALA A 117 2.40 -0.46 10.85
CA ALA A 117 2.96 0.26 12.01
C ALA A 117 2.43 -0.25 13.35
N ILE A 118 1.30 -0.97 13.38
CA ILE A 118 0.78 -1.66 14.57
C ILE A 118 1.01 -3.18 14.55
N GLY A 119 1.78 -3.69 13.58
CA GLY A 119 2.33 -5.04 13.61
C GLY A 119 1.78 -5.99 12.54
N TYR A 120 0.79 -5.58 11.75
CA TYR A 120 0.20 -6.44 10.72
C TYR A 120 1.13 -6.66 9.53
N GLU A 121 1.10 -7.86 8.98
CA GLU A 121 1.66 -8.09 7.65
C GLU A 121 0.75 -7.45 6.60
N THR A 122 1.29 -6.50 5.85
CA THR A 122 0.55 -5.76 4.82
C THR A 122 1.23 -5.86 3.46
N GLY A 123 0.42 -5.64 2.43
CA GLY A 123 0.89 -5.58 1.07
C GLY A 123 -0.10 -4.89 0.13
N ALA A 124 0.28 -4.82 -1.14
CA ALA A 124 -0.56 -4.30 -2.20
C ALA A 124 -0.89 -5.40 -3.22
N LEU A 125 -2.09 -5.38 -3.77
CA LEU A 125 -2.46 -6.11 -4.97
C LEU A 125 -2.67 -5.11 -6.09
N ILE A 126 -1.87 -5.22 -7.14
CA ILE A 126 -2.13 -4.47 -8.35
C ILE A 126 -2.96 -5.35 -9.28
N VAL A 127 -4.10 -4.81 -9.71
CA VAL A 127 -5.14 -5.55 -10.42
C VAL A 127 -5.51 -4.89 -11.74
N ASP A 128 -5.84 -5.75 -12.70
CA ASP A 128 -6.57 -5.39 -13.91
C ASP A 128 -8.05 -5.63 -13.59
N SER A 129 -8.78 -4.54 -13.31
CA SER A 129 -10.16 -4.60 -12.83
C SER A 129 -11.22 -4.71 -13.93
N ASN A 130 -10.88 -4.31 -15.16
CA ASN A 130 -11.79 -4.32 -16.31
C ASN A 130 -11.53 -5.51 -17.26
N GLY A 131 -10.40 -6.20 -17.12
CA GLY A 131 -10.02 -7.37 -17.89
C GLY A 131 -9.45 -7.05 -19.26
N ASP A 132 -8.94 -5.84 -19.49
CA ASP A 132 -8.33 -5.44 -20.77
C ASP A 132 -6.83 -5.76 -20.86
N GLY A 133 -6.25 -6.36 -19.81
CA GLY A 133 -4.84 -6.69 -19.72
C GLY A 133 -3.96 -5.56 -19.16
N THR A 134 -4.54 -4.40 -18.86
CA THR A 134 -3.88 -3.22 -18.29
C THR A 134 -4.20 -3.09 -16.81
N PHE A 135 -3.15 -2.93 -15.99
CA PHE A 135 -3.32 -2.65 -14.58
C PHE A 135 -3.89 -1.24 -14.38
N ASN A 136 -4.94 -1.13 -13.59
CA ASN A 136 -5.70 0.12 -13.45
C ASN A 136 -6.21 0.38 -12.03
N HIS A 137 -5.91 -0.51 -11.08
CA HIS A 137 -6.32 -0.37 -9.70
C HIS A 137 -5.34 -1.06 -8.75
N VAL A 138 -5.22 -0.54 -7.53
CA VAL A 138 -4.38 -1.11 -6.48
C VAL A 138 -5.20 -1.23 -5.19
N MET A 139 -5.11 -2.40 -4.56
CA MET A 139 -5.81 -2.71 -3.32
C MET A 139 -4.84 -3.03 -2.21
N LEU A 140 -5.21 -2.72 -0.97
CA LEU A 140 -4.50 -3.20 0.20
C LEU A 140 -4.82 -4.68 0.43
N VAL A 141 -3.84 -5.44 0.89
CA VAL A 141 -4.04 -6.74 1.55
C VAL A 141 -3.37 -6.77 2.91
N VAL A 142 -4.02 -7.44 3.85
CA VAL A 142 -3.54 -7.63 5.21
C VAL A 142 -3.72 -9.07 5.66
N ARG A 143 -2.89 -9.54 6.57
CA ARG A 143 -3.05 -10.84 7.22
C ARG A 143 -3.05 -10.69 8.73
N THR A 144 -3.96 -11.39 9.38
CA THR A 144 -3.96 -11.56 10.84
C THR A 144 -2.83 -12.50 11.27
N HIS A 145 -2.39 -12.37 12.51
CA HIS A 145 -1.40 -13.24 13.15
C HIS A 145 -1.99 -14.63 13.43
N ALA A 146 -3.23 -14.68 13.89
CA ALA A 146 -3.95 -15.93 14.12
C ALA A 146 -4.99 -16.22 13.03
N ALA A 147 -5.42 -17.48 12.96
CA ALA A 147 -6.53 -17.83 12.08
C ALA A 147 -7.83 -17.24 12.63
N THR A 148 -8.56 -16.49 11.80
CA THR A 148 -9.87 -15.93 12.19
C THR A 148 -11.01 -16.84 11.77
N ARG A 149 -12.17 -16.69 12.41
CA ARG A 149 -13.40 -17.42 12.00
C ARG A 149 -13.85 -17.02 10.59
N GLU A 150 -13.67 -15.75 10.23
CA GLU A 150 -14.15 -15.19 8.97
C GLU A 150 -13.22 -15.50 7.79
N PHE A 151 -11.91 -15.35 7.99
CA PHE A 151 -10.93 -15.43 6.89
C PHE A 151 -9.89 -16.55 7.06
N GLY A 152 -9.85 -17.23 8.20
CA GLY A 152 -8.81 -18.22 8.49
C GLY A 152 -7.44 -17.56 8.50
N ARG A 153 -6.46 -18.18 7.80
CA ARG A 153 -5.09 -17.65 7.63
C ARG A 153 -4.87 -16.95 6.28
N LYS A 154 -5.95 -16.58 5.59
CA LYS A 154 -5.86 -15.98 4.25
C LYS A 154 -5.43 -14.52 4.35
N TRP A 155 -4.80 -14.03 3.30
CA TRP A 155 -4.71 -12.59 3.04
C TRP A 155 -6.12 -12.05 2.78
N ILE A 156 -6.42 -10.91 3.39
CA ILE A 156 -7.72 -10.26 3.36
C ILE A 156 -7.56 -9.00 2.51
N PRO A 157 -8.24 -8.88 1.36
CA PRO A 157 -8.27 -7.62 0.62
C PRO A 157 -9.06 -6.56 1.39
N CYS A 158 -8.53 -5.35 1.38
CA CYS A 158 -9.19 -4.14 1.88
C CYS A 158 -9.32 -3.17 0.71
N GLU A 159 -10.53 -3.02 0.19
CA GLU A 159 -10.82 -1.96 -0.78
C GLU A 159 -10.90 -0.62 -0.05
N LEU A 160 -10.03 0.33 -0.40
CA LEU A 160 -9.91 1.59 0.33
C LEU A 160 -10.56 2.78 -0.40
N ILE A 161 -10.78 2.67 -1.72
CA ILE A 161 -11.31 3.77 -2.54
C ILE A 161 -12.83 3.71 -2.59
N PHE A 162 -13.41 2.50 -2.62
CA PHE A 162 -14.85 2.30 -2.64
C PHE A 162 -15.38 2.00 -1.23
N PRO A 163 -15.92 3.00 -0.50
CA PRO A 163 -16.26 2.86 0.92
C PRO A 163 -17.45 1.93 1.19
N THR A 164 -18.13 1.49 0.14
CA THR A 164 -19.24 0.53 0.20
C THR A 164 -18.75 -0.92 0.27
N PHE A 165 -17.47 -1.18 0.00
CA PHE A 165 -16.90 -2.51 0.07
C PHE A 165 -16.63 -2.87 1.52
N GLU A 166 -17.06 -4.07 1.89
CA GLU A 166 -16.75 -4.69 3.17
C GLU A 166 -15.36 -5.33 3.15
N LEU A 167 -14.82 -5.57 4.34
CA LEU A 167 -13.55 -6.25 4.49
C LEU A 167 -13.60 -7.63 3.80
N GLY A 168 -12.61 -7.92 2.96
CA GLY A 168 -12.54 -9.18 2.21
C GLY A 168 -13.19 -9.12 0.83
N GLU A 169 -13.92 -8.05 0.50
CA GLU A 169 -14.43 -7.82 -0.84
C GLU A 169 -13.36 -7.21 -1.76
N SER A 170 -13.50 -7.47 -3.07
CA SER A 170 -12.60 -6.91 -4.07
C SER A 170 -13.34 -6.59 -5.35
N VAL A 171 -12.78 -5.66 -6.12
CA VAL A 171 -13.14 -5.54 -7.54
C VAL A 171 -12.89 -6.86 -8.26
N LYS A 172 -13.43 -7.00 -9.48
CA LYS A 172 -13.11 -8.14 -10.34
C LYS A 172 -11.60 -8.19 -10.55
N VAL A 173 -11.00 -9.35 -10.32
CA VAL A 173 -9.55 -9.55 -10.46
C VAL A 173 -9.29 -10.50 -11.62
N THR A 174 -8.63 -10.02 -12.68
CA THR A 174 -8.13 -10.87 -13.77
C THR A 174 -6.66 -11.26 -13.58
N LYS A 175 -5.86 -10.37 -12.96
CA LYS A 175 -4.44 -10.58 -12.68
C LYS A 175 -4.06 -9.95 -11.34
N VAL A 176 -3.15 -10.58 -10.60
CA VAL A 176 -2.65 -10.12 -9.30
C VAL A 176 -1.14 -10.08 -9.30
N ILE A 177 -0.58 -8.97 -8.84
CA ILE A 177 0.84 -8.88 -8.47
C ILE A 177 0.90 -8.49 -6.98
N PRO A 178 1.27 -9.43 -6.10
CA PRO A 178 1.40 -9.14 -4.68
C PRO A 178 2.69 -8.37 -4.42
N LEU A 179 2.58 -7.28 -3.66
CA LEU A 179 3.71 -6.52 -3.13
C LEU A 179 3.65 -6.63 -1.61
N ILE A 180 4.57 -7.40 -1.03
CA ILE A 180 4.64 -7.58 0.42
C ILE A 180 5.73 -6.65 0.94
N ALA A 181 5.39 -5.80 1.91
CA ALA A 181 6.38 -4.95 2.57
C ALA A 181 7.26 -5.77 3.51
N ASP A 182 8.58 -5.59 3.45
CA ASP A 182 9.49 -6.21 4.42
C ASP A 182 9.78 -5.21 5.57
N PRO A 183 9.24 -5.46 6.77
CA PRO A 183 9.47 -4.57 7.91
C PRO A 183 10.94 -4.54 8.35
N ASN A 184 11.78 -5.50 7.94
CA ASN A 184 13.19 -5.61 8.33
C ASN A 184 14.17 -4.83 7.43
N THR A 185 13.71 -4.19 6.35
CA THR A 185 14.62 -3.42 5.48
C THR A 185 15.31 -2.29 6.25
N LYS A 186 16.64 -2.29 6.38
CA LYS A 186 17.40 -1.27 7.14
C LYS A 186 17.60 0.05 6.38
N ARG A 187 16.64 0.47 5.55
CA ARG A 187 16.78 1.71 4.79
C ARG A 187 16.80 2.89 5.75
N LEU A 188 17.94 3.56 5.79
CA LEU A 188 18.09 4.87 6.43
C LEU A 188 17.20 5.87 5.69
N PRO A 189 16.55 6.83 6.39
CA PRO A 189 15.71 7.84 5.74
C PRO A 189 16.49 8.53 4.62
N VAL A 190 15.91 8.59 3.42
CA VAL A 190 16.49 9.26 2.26
C VAL A 190 16.53 10.78 2.53
N MET A 191 17.53 11.25 3.26
CA MET A 191 17.96 12.64 3.19
C MET A 191 18.84 12.79 1.95
N MET A 192 18.38 13.59 0.98
CA MET A 192 19.10 14.08 -0.21
C MET A 192 20.01 13.08 -0.95
N GLN A 193 19.53 12.52 -2.06
CA GLN A 193 20.43 12.20 -3.18
C GLN A 193 20.42 13.37 -4.17
N LYS A 194 21.42 14.25 -4.06
CA LYS A 194 21.92 14.96 -5.25
C LYS A 194 22.64 13.89 -6.08
N VAL A 195 22.04 13.46 -7.19
CA VAL A 195 22.75 12.65 -8.18
C VAL A 195 23.73 13.58 -8.89
N ALA A 196 24.96 13.65 -8.38
CA ALA A 196 26.10 14.16 -9.11
C ALA A 196 26.90 12.95 -9.63
N GLY A 197 27.00 12.84 -10.95
CA GLY A 197 28.03 12.05 -11.62
C GLY A 197 27.78 10.55 -11.70
N LEU A 198 27.63 10.04 -12.93
CA LEU A 198 27.93 8.65 -13.26
C LEU A 198 29.40 8.36 -12.92
N ALA A 199 29.66 7.41 -12.01
CA ALA A 199 30.76 6.45 -12.11
C ALA A 199 30.58 5.36 -11.04
N GLY A 200 30.44 4.10 -11.49
CA GLY A 200 30.77 2.93 -10.67
C GLY A 200 29.62 2.13 -10.06
N PHE A 201 28.73 1.56 -10.87
CA PHE A 201 28.00 0.34 -10.47
C PHE A 201 28.70 -0.87 -11.07
N GLY A 202 29.75 -1.33 -10.38
CA GLY A 202 30.34 -2.65 -10.57
C GLY A 202 29.52 -3.70 -9.81
N GLY A 203 29.06 -4.70 -10.54
CA GLY A 203 28.56 -6.02 -10.15
C GLY A 203 28.17 -6.30 -8.69
N SER A 204 26.90 -6.62 -8.48
CA SER A 204 26.52 -7.86 -7.79
C SER A 204 25.09 -8.23 -8.17
N GLY A 205 24.97 -9.20 -9.08
CA GLY A 205 23.73 -9.93 -9.26
C GLY A 205 23.45 -10.74 -7.99
N ARG A 206 22.28 -10.54 -7.39
CA ARG A 206 21.65 -11.54 -6.53
C ARG A 206 20.20 -11.73 -6.95
N ALA A 207 20.01 -12.85 -7.63
CA ALA A 207 18.86 -13.74 -7.62
C ALA A 207 17.47 -13.11 -7.43
N PHE A 208 16.80 -12.89 -8.56
CA PHE A 208 15.38 -13.18 -8.66
C PHE A 208 15.19 -14.69 -8.45
N ASP A 209 14.86 -15.11 -7.23
CA ASP A 209 14.39 -16.47 -7.00
C ASP A 209 13.21 -16.50 -6.00
N LYS A 210 12.05 -16.79 -6.58
CA LYS A 210 10.95 -17.59 -6.01
C LYS A 210 10.26 -17.08 -4.74
N VAL A 211 9.42 -16.06 -4.90
CA VAL A 211 8.15 -16.05 -4.16
C VAL A 211 7.20 -16.98 -4.94
N PRO A 212 6.62 -18.03 -4.33
CA PRO A 212 5.70 -18.91 -5.03
C PRO A 212 4.44 -18.13 -5.45
N ILE A 213 4.37 -17.81 -6.73
CA ILE A 213 3.09 -17.68 -7.44
C ILE A 213 2.38 -19.03 -7.19
N VAL A 214 1.11 -18.99 -6.80
CA VAL A 214 0.21 -20.13 -6.44
C VAL A 214 -0.06 -20.24 -4.93
N ARG A 215 -1.05 -19.45 -4.45
CA ARG A 215 -2.34 -19.95 -3.87
C ARG A 215 -3.31 -18.84 -3.41
N MET A 216 -3.18 -17.60 -3.89
CA MET A 216 -4.02 -16.49 -3.44
C MET A 216 -5.43 -16.45 -4.06
N VAL A 217 -5.70 -17.26 -5.09
CA VAL A 217 -6.93 -17.15 -5.92
C VAL A 217 -8.09 -18.05 -5.47
N ARG A 218 -7.90 -18.99 -4.51
CA ARG A 218 -8.99 -19.90 -4.09
C ARG A 218 -9.98 -19.31 -3.08
N GLY A 219 -9.81 -18.06 -2.65
CA GLY A 219 -10.65 -17.41 -1.63
C GLY A 219 -11.66 -16.38 -2.15
N LEU A 220 -11.41 -15.80 -3.32
CA LEU A 220 -12.25 -14.76 -3.93
C LEU A 220 -13.42 -15.42 -4.69
N ARG A 221 -14.36 -16.02 -3.96
CA ARG A 221 -15.62 -16.50 -4.55
C ARG A 221 -16.65 -15.37 -4.50
N ARG A 222 -17.04 -14.95 -5.70
CA ARG A 222 -18.24 -14.19 -6.09
C ARG A 222 -19.35 -14.18 -5.03
N ARG A 223 -19.79 -12.99 -4.66
CA ARG A 223 -21.20 -12.65 -4.54
C ARG A 223 -21.44 -11.37 -5.33
#